data_AF-A0A1S9RXH4-F1
#
_entry.id   AF-A0A1S9RXH4-F1
#
_cell.length_a   1.000
_cell.length_b   1.000
_cell.length_c   1.000
_cell.angle_alpha   90.00
_cell.angle_beta   90.00
_cell.angle_gamma   90.00
#
_symmetry.space_group_name_H-M   'P 1'
#
loop_
_entity.id
_entity.type
_entity.pdbx_description
1 polymer ?
#
loop_
_entity_poly.entity_id
_entity_poly.type
_entity_poly.pdbx_seq_one_letter_code
_entity_poly.pdbx_strand_id
1 'polypeptide(L)'
;MGGSTGDNWAASITLEARDRRLSPPITRQILVYPMLDNPYLGAEFDSDRESVAGVEGLPPTYLEIGILDIYRDEVLRSASRIVAANIVMKVDFYPGQPHGYDKLAPVSAAAQRAITDRVHAASAL
;
A
#
# COMPACT_ATOMS: atom_id res chain seq x y z
N MET A 1 0.87 8.89 -1.19
CA MET A 1 0.57 8.30 0.13
C MET A 1 -0.92 8.43 0.36
N GLY A 2 -1.56 7.39 0.88
CA GLY A 2 -2.95 7.39 1.33
C GLY A 2 -3.09 6.61 2.65
N GLY A 3 -4.31 6.14 2.92
CA GLY A 3 -4.60 5.19 3.99
C GLY A 3 -5.89 4.44 3.67
N SER A 4 -5.92 3.12 3.89
CA SER A 4 -7.12 2.28 3.63
C SER A 4 -7.57 2.40 2.16
N THR A 5 -8.85 2.69 1.89
CA THR A 5 -9.39 2.92 0.54
C THR A 5 -8.68 4.04 -0.21
N GLY A 6 -8.12 5.04 0.50
CA GLY A 6 -7.34 6.11 -0.13
C GLY A 6 -6.04 5.61 -0.79
N ASP A 7 -5.54 4.45 -0.38
CA ASP A 7 -4.34 3.87 -0.99
C ASP A 7 -4.61 3.16 -2.32
N ASN A 8 -5.84 2.70 -2.57
CA ASN A 8 -6.23 2.25 -3.91
C ASN A 8 -6.00 3.39 -4.92
N TRP A 9 -6.52 4.58 -4.61
CA TRP A 9 -6.33 5.77 -5.43
C TRP A 9 -4.87 6.18 -5.55
N ALA A 10 -4.11 6.15 -4.45
CA ALA A 10 -2.69 6.46 -4.48
C ALA A 10 -1.92 5.51 -5.40
N ALA A 11 -2.25 4.22 -5.37
CA ALA A 11 -1.66 3.21 -6.24
C ALA A 11 -2.06 3.44 -7.71
N SER A 12 -3.36 3.63 -7.98
CA SER A 12 -3.88 3.89 -9.33
C SER A 12 -3.31 5.17 -9.95
N ILE A 13 -3.15 6.25 -9.17
CA ILE A 13 -2.48 7.47 -9.62
C ILE A 13 -1.01 7.22 -9.95
N THR A 14 -0.33 6.35 -9.17
CA THR A 14 1.07 5.99 -9.45
C THR A 14 1.17 5.25 -10.78
N LEU A 15 0.27 4.30 -11.05
CA LEU A 15 0.20 3.59 -12.32
C LEU A 15 -0.09 4.54 -13.48
N GLU A 16 -1.07 5.42 -13.33
CA GLU A 16 -1.42 6.41 -14.35
C GLU A 16 -0.23 7.34 -14.64
N ALA A 17 0.48 7.79 -13.60
CA ALA A 17 1.66 8.64 -13.76
C ALA A 17 2.80 7.93 -14.49
N ARG A 18 3.03 6.64 -14.20
CA ARG A 18 3.97 5.77 -14.92
C ARG A 18 3.58 5.63 -16.39
N ASP A 19 2.34 5.28 -16.66
CA ASP A 19 1.84 4.97 -18.01
C ASP A 19 1.82 6.22 -18.90
N ARG A 20 1.49 7.38 -18.30
CA ARG A 20 1.58 8.69 -18.98
C ARG A 20 2.98 9.28 -19.02
N ARG A 21 3.97 8.66 -18.37
CA ARG A 21 5.36 9.14 -18.26
C ARG A 21 5.43 10.59 -17.78
N LEU A 22 4.69 10.90 -16.71
CA LEU A 22 4.64 12.26 -16.17
C LEU A 22 6.02 12.72 -15.67
N SER A 23 6.25 14.03 -15.76
CA SER A 23 7.48 14.68 -15.30
C SER A 23 7.15 15.79 -14.29
N PRO A 24 7.73 15.78 -13.08
CA PRO A 24 8.67 14.77 -12.57
C PRO A 24 8.00 13.40 -12.33
N PRO A 25 8.75 12.28 -12.37
CA PRO A 25 8.20 10.97 -12.05
C PRO A 25 7.88 10.85 -10.56
N ILE A 26 6.94 9.96 -10.22
CA ILE A 26 6.73 9.55 -8.83
C ILE A 26 7.94 8.76 -8.37
N THR A 27 8.59 9.21 -7.30
CA THR A 27 9.85 8.61 -6.83
C THR A 27 9.62 7.48 -5.83
N ARG A 28 8.52 7.50 -5.08
CA ARG A 28 8.19 6.52 -4.04
C ARG A 28 6.68 6.40 -3.85
N GLN A 29 6.25 5.23 -3.41
CA GLN A 29 4.87 4.94 -3.02
C GLN A 29 4.84 4.47 -1.55
N ILE A 30 3.92 5.00 -0.76
CA ILE A 30 3.75 4.68 0.66
C ILE A 30 2.28 4.38 0.86
N LEU A 31 1.97 3.14 1.23
CA LEU A 31 0.60 2.63 1.38
C LEU A 31 0.41 2.08 2.80
N VAL A 32 -0.66 2.49 3.44
CA VAL A 32 -0.89 2.34 4.88
C VAL A 32 -2.18 1.56 5.09
N TYR A 33 -2.05 0.32 5.57
CA TYR A 33 -3.13 -0.67 5.65
C TYR A 33 -4.05 -0.65 4.41
N PRO A 34 -3.48 -0.78 3.19
CA PRO A 34 -4.18 -0.42 1.97
C PRO A 34 -5.21 -1.46 1.54
N MET A 35 -6.20 -0.97 0.80
CA MET A 35 -7.12 -1.78 -0.01
C MET A 35 -6.64 -1.75 -1.47
N LEU A 36 -6.01 -2.82 -1.94
CA LEU A 36 -5.36 -3.04 -3.24
C LEU A 36 -6.09 -4.04 -4.16
N ASP A 37 -6.89 -4.97 -3.61
CA ASP A 37 -7.74 -5.91 -4.33
C ASP A 37 -9.20 -5.72 -3.86
N ASN A 38 -10.17 -5.90 -4.76
CA ASN A 38 -11.58 -6.00 -4.35
C ASN A 38 -12.16 -7.36 -4.76
N PRO A 39 -12.07 -8.39 -3.89
CA PRO A 39 -12.68 -9.68 -4.18
C PRO A 39 -14.20 -9.71 -3.93
N TYR A 40 -14.78 -8.67 -3.32
CA TYR A 40 -16.20 -8.61 -2.96
C TYR A 40 -17.08 -8.00 -4.06
N LEU A 41 -16.47 -7.22 -4.96
CA LEU A 41 -17.02 -6.94 -6.26
C LEU A 41 -16.64 -8.11 -7.16
N GLY A 42 -17.62 -8.94 -7.54
CA GLY A 42 -17.36 -10.06 -8.47
C GLY A 42 -16.70 -9.57 -9.75
N ALA A 43 -16.07 -10.46 -10.52
CA ALA A 43 -15.35 -10.16 -11.76
C ALA A 43 -16.14 -9.32 -12.80
N GLU A 44 -17.45 -9.16 -12.66
CA GLU A 44 -18.29 -8.26 -13.46
C GLU A 44 -18.15 -6.77 -13.10
N PHE A 45 -17.66 -6.45 -11.89
CA PHE A 45 -17.29 -5.11 -11.42
C PHE A 45 -15.77 -4.97 -11.21
N ASP A 46 -14.99 -5.97 -11.63
CA ASP A 46 -13.57 -5.82 -11.96
C ASP A 46 -13.47 -5.00 -13.25
N SER A 47 -14.07 -3.81 -13.25
CA SER A 47 -13.67 -2.81 -14.21
C SER A 47 -12.19 -2.60 -13.95
N ASP A 48 -11.36 -2.82 -14.96
CA ASP A 48 -9.89 -2.84 -15.03
C ASP A 48 -9.18 -1.55 -14.51
N ARG A 49 -9.71 -0.93 -13.45
CA ARG A 49 -9.40 0.42 -12.95
C ARG A 49 -9.33 0.47 -11.41
N GLU A 50 -9.93 -0.48 -10.69
CA GLU A 50 -9.89 -0.50 -9.20
C GLU A 50 -9.03 -1.63 -8.61
N SER A 51 -8.63 -2.65 -9.38
CA SER A 51 -7.58 -3.57 -8.96
C SER A 51 -6.23 -3.08 -9.48
N VAL A 52 -5.22 -2.99 -8.61
CA VAL A 52 -3.86 -2.58 -8.99
C VAL A 52 -3.20 -3.78 -9.68
N ALA A 53 -3.64 -4.12 -10.89
CA ALA A 53 -3.24 -5.33 -11.60
C ALA A 53 -1.79 -5.28 -12.13
N GLY A 54 -1.22 -4.09 -12.33
CA GLY A 54 0.14 -3.92 -12.86
C GLY A 54 1.15 -3.46 -11.82
N VAL A 55 2.00 -4.36 -11.29
CA VAL A 55 3.11 -4.00 -10.38
C VAL A 55 4.40 -3.59 -11.10
N GLU A 56 4.48 -3.84 -12.41
CA GLU A 56 5.69 -3.62 -13.20
C GLU A 56 6.06 -2.14 -13.30
N GLY A 57 7.33 -1.80 -13.09
CA GLY A 57 7.80 -0.42 -13.16
C GLY A 57 7.18 0.52 -12.11
N LEU A 58 6.63 -0.03 -11.02
CA LEU A 58 6.28 0.77 -9.84
C LEU A 58 7.54 1.42 -9.25
N PRO A 59 7.42 2.61 -8.65
CA PRO A 59 8.50 3.18 -7.85
C PRO A 59 8.75 2.32 -6.60
N PRO A 60 9.89 2.53 -5.91
CA PRO A 60 10.12 1.96 -4.58
C PRO A 60 8.89 2.09 -3.68
N THR A 61 8.45 0.97 -3.12
CA THR A 61 7.14 0.86 -2.46
C THR A 61 7.29 0.46 -0.99
N TYR A 62 6.66 1.24 -0.11
CA TYR A 62 6.45 0.90 1.29
C TYR A 62 5.02 0.44 1.51
N LEU A 63 4.85 -0.71 2.16
CA LEU A 63 3.58 -1.23 2.62
C LEU A 63 3.61 -1.40 4.15
N GLU A 64 2.50 -1.11 4.81
CA GLU A 64 2.30 -1.53 6.19
C GLU A 64 0.90 -2.05 6.47
N ILE A 65 0.79 -2.97 7.43
CA ILE A 65 -0.48 -3.60 7.77
C ILE A 65 -0.50 -4.12 9.20
N GLY A 66 -1.67 -4.04 9.85
CA GLY A 66 -1.92 -4.72 11.12
C GLY A 66 -2.21 -6.21 10.92
N ILE A 67 -1.77 -7.08 11.82
CA ILE A 67 -2.00 -8.54 11.68
C ILE A 67 -3.49 -8.93 11.86
N LEU A 68 -4.28 -8.08 12.54
CA LEU A 68 -5.73 -8.26 12.71
C LEU A 68 -6.55 -7.50 11.66
N ASP A 69 -5.90 -6.97 10.63
CA ASP A 69 -6.55 -6.23 9.55
C ASP A 69 -7.23 -7.18 8.55
N ILE A 70 -8.41 -6.79 8.07
CA ILE A 70 -9.17 -7.51 7.05
C ILE A 70 -8.45 -7.54 5.70
N TYR A 71 -7.60 -6.54 5.40
CA TYR A 71 -6.82 -6.47 4.16
C TYR A 71 -5.43 -7.11 4.28
N ARG A 72 -5.11 -7.82 5.38
CA ARG A 72 -3.80 -8.44 5.59
C ARG A 72 -3.37 -9.35 4.45
N ASP A 73 -4.24 -10.26 4.03
CA ASP A 73 -3.89 -11.28 3.03
C ASP A 73 -3.73 -10.67 1.63
N GLU A 74 -4.40 -9.55 1.39
CA GLU A 74 -4.31 -8.76 0.17
C GLU A 74 -3.00 -7.99 0.07
N VAL A 75 -2.55 -7.39 1.18
CA VAL A 75 -1.21 -6.82 1.29
C VAL A 75 -0.15 -7.89 1.04
N LEU A 76 -0.32 -9.10 1.59
CA LEU A 76 0.62 -10.22 1.36
C LEU A 76 0.68 -10.64 -0.12
N ARG A 77 -0.46 -10.73 -0.82
CA ARG A 77 -0.49 -11.03 -2.26
C ARG A 77 0.16 -9.93 -3.08
N SER A 78 -0.14 -8.67 -2.79
CA SER A 78 0.45 -7.52 -3.47
C SER A 78 1.97 -7.45 -3.26
N ALA A 79 2.43 -7.63 -2.02
CA ALA A 79 3.85 -7.69 -1.69
C ALA A 79 4.57 -8.79 -2.48
N SER A 80 3.96 -9.98 -2.59
CA SER A 80 4.51 -11.08 -3.37
C SER A 80 4.67 -10.72 -4.86
N ARG A 81 3.67 -10.03 -5.44
CA ARG A 81 3.71 -9.56 -6.83
C ARG A 81 4.79 -8.49 -7.04
N ILE A 82 4.90 -7.51 -6.15
CA ILE A 82 5.90 -6.43 -6.22
C ILE A 82 7.33 -7.00 -6.14
N VAL A 83 7.57 -7.97 -5.24
CA VAL A 83 8.87 -8.65 -5.14
C VAL A 83 9.17 -9.44 -6.42
N ALA A 84 8.18 -10.15 -6.98
CA ALA A 84 8.36 -10.90 -8.22
C ALA A 84 8.71 -10.00 -9.42
N ALA A 85 8.24 -8.75 -9.42
CA ALA A 85 8.56 -7.72 -10.42
C ALA A 85 9.91 -7.01 -10.16
N ASN A 86 10.71 -7.48 -9.19
CA ASN A 86 12.02 -6.93 -8.84
C ASN A 86 11.99 -5.42 -8.48
N ILE A 87 10.91 -4.97 -7.82
CA ILE A 87 10.76 -3.60 -7.34
C ILE A 87 11.30 -3.50 -5.91
N VAL A 88 12.04 -2.43 -5.61
CA VAL A 88 12.53 -2.13 -4.26
C VAL A 88 11.33 -1.97 -3.32
N MET A 89 11.28 -2.77 -2.26
CA MET A 89 10.14 -2.78 -1.35
C MET A 89 10.56 -2.96 0.10
N LYS A 90 9.78 -2.32 0.99
CA LYS A 90 9.73 -2.65 2.41
C LYS A 90 8.28 -2.92 2.81
N VAL A 91 8.06 -3.96 3.60
CA VAL A 91 6.76 -4.25 4.20
C VAL A 91 6.92 -4.41 5.72
N ASP A 92 6.12 -3.66 6.49
CA ASP A 92 6.08 -3.76 7.94
C ASP A 92 4.74 -4.34 8.42
N PHE A 93 4.82 -5.35 9.28
CA PHE A 93 3.67 -5.96 9.93
C PHE A 93 3.62 -5.56 11.39
N TYR A 94 2.44 -5.12 11.85
CA TYR A 94 2.24 -4.70 13.24
C TYR A 94 1.36 -5.72 13.99
N PRO A 95 1.94 -6.53 14.90
CA PRO A 95 1.20 -7.56 15.63
C PRO A 95 0.07 -6.97 16.49
N GLY A 96 -1.07 -7.67 16.50
CA GLY A 96 -2.24 -7.31 17.31
C GLY A 96 -2.97 -6.04 16.89
N GLN A 97 -2.55 -5.37 15.81
CA GLN A 97 -3.17 -4.13 15.35
C GLN A 97 -4.32 -4.42 14.37
N PRO A 98 -5.51 -3.82 14.59
CA PRO A 98 -6.63 -3.86 13.65
C PRO A 98 -6.45 -2.83 12.53
N HIS A 99 -7.38 -2.81 11.58
CA HIS A 99 -7.43 -1.77 10.56
C HIS A 99 -7.51 -0.36 11.15
N GLY A 100 -6.74 0.59 10.59
CA GLY A 100 -6.76 2.00 11.03
C GLY A 100 -6.23 2.24 12.46
N TYR A 101 -5.42 1.33 13.00
CA TYR A 101 -4.92 1.39 14.38
C TYR A 101 -4.23 2.72 14.76
N ASP A 102 -3.52 3.35 13.82
CA ASP A 102 -2.86 4.64 14.01
C ASP A 102 -3.84 5.82 14.14
N LYS A 103 -5.05 5.70 13.61
CA LYS A 103 -6.13 6.68 13.75
C LYS A 103 -7.01 6.39 14.96
N LEU A 104 -7.27 5.11 15.23
CA LEU A 104 -8.13 4.68 16.35
C LEU A 104 -7.44 4.85 17.70
N ALA A 105 -6.13 4.58 17.78
CA ALA A 105 -5.35 4.67 19.00
C ALA A 105 -3.98 5.34 18.75
N PRO A 106 -3.95 6.63 18.35
CA PRO A 106 -2.73 7.32 17.91
C PRO A 106 -1.66 7.44 19.00
N VAL A 107 -2.06 7.40 20.27
CA VAL A 107 -1.16 7.47 21.43
C VAL A 107 -0.62 6.11 21.86
N SER A 108 -1.07 5.02 21.23
CA SER A 108 -0.54 3.70 21.51
C SER A 108 0.91 3.57 21.04
N ALA A 109 1.71 2.78 21.75
CA ALA A 109 3.09 2.54 21.36
C ALA A 109 3.20 1.93 19.95
N ALA A 110 2.24 1.08 19.56
CA ALA A 110 2.19 0.49 18.23
C ALA A 110 1.93 1.53 17.13
N ALA A 111 0.96 2.44 17.33
CA ALA A 111 0.68 3.53 16.40
C ALA A 111 1.88 4.47 16.25
N GLN A 112 2.49 4.89 17.37
CA GLN A 112 3.66 5.77 17.35
C GLN A 112 4.84 5.12 16.62
N ARG A 113 5.11 3.84 16.88
CA ARG A 113 6.12 3.06 16.17
C ARG A 113 5.84 3.05 14.66
N ALA A 114 4.61 2.76 14.26
CA ALA A 114 4.26 2.72 12.84
C ALA A 114 4.44 4.06 12.13
N ILE A 115 4.04 5.15 12.78
CA ILE A 115 4.23 6.50 12.24
C ILE A 115 5.73 6.80 12.07
N THR A 116 6.57 6.44 13.04
CA THR A 116 8.03 6.59 12.93
C THR A 116 8.60 5.76 11.77
N ASP A 117 8.25 4.48 11.69
CA ASP A 117 8.72 3.57 10.64
C ASP A 117 8.31 4.06 9.25
N ARG A 118 7.08 4.59 9.11
CA ARG A 118 6.55 5.19 7.89
C ARG A 118 7.33 6.44 7.45
N VAL A 119 7.64 7.34 8.40
CA VAL A 119 8.45 8.54 8.12
C VAL A 119 9.85 8.15 7.68
N HIS A 120 10.46 7.15 8.30
CA HIS A 120 11.75 6.63 7.89
C HIS A 120 11.70 6.01 6.48
N ALA A 121 10.66 5.24 6.17
CA ALA A 121 10.49 4.67 4.82
C ALA A 121 10.37 5.76 3.75
N ALA A 122 9.70 6.88 4.05
CA ALA A 122 9.57 8.00 3.13
C ALA A 122 10.91 8.64 2.71
N SER A 123 11.91 8.60 3.59
CA SER A 123 13.23 9.18 3.35
C SER A 123 14.28 8.17 2.87
N ALA A 124 14.15 6.89 3.25
CA ALA A 124 15.21 5.89 3.11
C ALA A 124 15.02 4.86 1.98
N LEU A 125 13.81 4.74 1.40
CA LEU A 125 13.58 3.89 0.22
C LEU A 125 14.16 4.48 -1.06
#